data_AF-D7F1Q3-F1
#
_entry.id   AF-D7F1Q3-F1
#
_cell.length_a   1.000
_cell.length_b   1.000
_cell.length_c   1.000
_cell.angle_alpha   90.00
_cell.angle_beta   90.00
_cell.angle_gamma   90.00
#
_symmetry.space_group_name_H-M   'P 1'
#
loop_
_entity.id
_entity.type
_entity.pdbx_description
1 polymer ?
#
loop_
_entity_poly.entity_id
_entity_poly.type
_entity_poly.pdbx_seq_one_letter_code
_entity_poly.pdbx_strand_id
1 'polypeptide(L)'
;VKLNKATISMLRIAEPFIAWGYPSLRTVKELVYKRGFGKFQRRRLPLTDNTFIENILGKRDVVCVEDIIHEIYTVGKNFQPVTNFLWPFKLNNPTGGWRKKTTHYVEGGDFGNREEKINQLLLRMI
;
A
#
# COMPACT_ATOMS: atom_id res chain seq x y z
N VAL A 1 -5.33 0.87 -2.34
CA VAL A 1 -6.59 0.80 -3.13
C VAL A 1 -7.54 1.85 -2.57
N LYS A 2 -8.16 2.67 -3.42
CA LYS A 2 -9.19 3.62 -2.97
C LYS A 2 -10.47 2.84 -2.70
N LEU A 3 -11.08 3.07 -1.53
CA LEU A 3 -12.32 2.39 -1.16
C LEU A 3 -13.52 3.10 -1.81
N ASN A 4 -14.25 2.35 -2.63
CA ASN A 4 -15.58 2.68 -3.12
C ASN A 4 -16.45 1.40 -3.10
N LYS A 5 -17.74 1.53 -3.42
CA LYS A 5 -18.67 0.38 -3.41
C LYS A 5 -18.18 -0.79 -4.29
N ALA A 6 -17.62 -0.50 -5.46
CA ALA A 6 -17.13 -1.51 -6.38
C ALA A 6 -15.88 -2.23 -5.84
N THR A 7 -14.90 -1.49 -5.31
CA THR A 7 -13.68 -2.08 -4.76
C THR A 7 -13.97 -2.89 -3.51
N ILE A 8 -14.93 -2.47 -2.68
CA ILE A 8 -15.35 -3.26 -1.51
C ILE A 8 -15.94 -4.60 -1.96
N SER A 9 -16.79 -4.61 -2.99
CA SER A 9 -17.30 -5.87 -3.54
C SER A 9 -16.18 -6.75 -4.09
N MET A 10 -15.18 -6.18 -4.78
CA MET A 10 -14.01 -6.93 -5.24
C MET A 10 -13.18 -7.49 -4.08
N LEU A 11 -12.98 -6.72 -3.01
CA LEU A 11 -12.24 -7.15 -1.82
C LEU A 11 -12.96 -8.29 -1.09
N ARG A 12 -14.30 -8.25 -1.03
CA ARG A 12 -15.11 -9.34 -0.45
C ARG A 12 -14.94 -10.66 -1.21
N ILE A 13 -14.83 -10.62 -2.54
CA ILE A 13 -14.60 -11.83 -3.35
C ILE A 13 -13.21 -12.43 -3.03
N ALA A 14 -12.19 -11.58 -2.87
CA ALA A 14 -10.84 -12.01 -2.59
C ALA A 14 -10.54 -12.24 -1.11
N GLU A 15 -11.51 -12.00 -0.22
CA GLU A 15 -11.34 -11.90 1.23
C GLU A 15 -10.56 -13.06 1.88
N PRO A 16 -10.79 -14.34 1.52
CA PRO A 16 -10.06 -15.47 2.09
C PRO A 16 -8.55 -15.46 1.80
N PHE A 17 -8.11 -14.72 0.78
CA PHE A 17 -6.73 -14.70 0.31
C PHE A 17 -5.95 -13.47 0.75
N ILE A 18 -6.63 -12.43 1.26
CA ILE A 18 -6.00 -11.14 1.56
C ILE A 18 -6.29 -10.71 2.99
N ALA A 19 -5.31 -10.05 3.60
CA ALA A 19 -5.51 -9.27 4.81
C ALA A 19 -5.47 -7.79 4.43
N TRP A 20 -6.51 -7.04 4.77
CA TRP A 20 -6.62 -5.62 4.42
C TRP A 20 -7.15 -4.80 5.61
N GLY A 21 -7.05 -3.48 5.51
CA GLY A 21 -7.48 -2.57 6.57
C GLY A 21 -7.11 -1.12 6.25
N TYR A 22 -7.09 -0.27 7.28
CA TYR A 22 -6.88 1.18 7.13
C TYR A 22 -5.45 1.54 7.57
N PRO A 23 -4.56 1.88 6.62
CA PRO A 23 -3.19 2.23 6.95
C PRO A 23 -3.11 3.62 7.60
N SER A 24 -2.28 3.74 8.63
CA SER A 24 -1.91 5.02 9.25
C SER A 24 -0.91 5.78 8.39
N LEU A 25 -0.81 7.09 8.57
CA LEU A 25 0.19 7.92 7.89
C LEU A 25 1.62 7.38 8.10
N ARG A 26 1.94 6.93 9.32
CA ARG A 26 3.23 6.31 9.65
C ARG A 26 3.47 5.05 8.82
N THR A 27 2.49 4.17 8.71
CA THR A 27 2.62 2.92 7.95
C THR A 27 2.79 3.18 6.46
N VAL A 28 2.06 4.15 5.88
CA VAL A 28 2.25 4.57 4.48
C VAL A 28 3.66 5.12 4.28
N LYS A 29 4.12 5.99 5.20
CA LYS A 29 5.46 6.56 5.17
C LYS A 29 6.53 5.47 5.15
N GLU A 30 6.49 4.55 6.11
CA GLU A 30 7.46 3.45 6.19
C GLU A 30 7.42 2.53 4.96
N LEU A 31 6.24 2.24 4.41
CA LEU A 31 6.10 1.46 3.17
C LEU A 31 6.78 2.13 1.98
N VAL A 32 6.52 3.43 1.78
CA VAL A 32 7.06 4.16 0.63
C VAL A 32 8.57 4.33 0.75
N TYR A 33 9.11 4.70 1.91
CA TYR A 33 10.57 4.86 2.03
C TYR A 33 11.34 3.54 2.01
N LYS A 34 10.89 2.51 2.74
CA LYS A 34 11.66 1.26 2.85
C LYS A 34 11.42 0.29 1.69
N ARG A 35 10.20 0.30 1.15
CA ARG A 35 9.73 -0.71 0.18
C ARG A 35 9.19 -0.08 -1.11
N GLY A 36 9.26 1.24 -1.28
CA GLY A 36 8.78 1.95 -2.46
C GLY A 36 9.69 1.77 -3.67
N PHE A 37 9.08 1.32 -4.77
CA PHE A 37 9.72 1.25 -6.07
C PHE A 37 8.78 1.90 -7.09
N GLY A 38 9.34 2.66 -8.02
CA GLY A 38 8.62 3.18 -9.17
C GLY A 38 8.60 2.17 -10.32
N LYS A 39 7.53 2.21 -11.11
CA LYS A 39 7.37 1.50 -12.37
C LYS A 39 7.70 2.47 -13.50
N PHE A 40 8.81 2.24 -14.18
CA PHE A 40 9.22 3.02 -15.34
C PHE A 40 9.58 2.11 -16.51
N GLN A 41 8.95 2.32 -17.67
CA GLN A 41 9.14 1.47 -18.86
C GLN A 41 9.05 -0.05 -18.56
N ARG A 42 8.08 -0.44 -17.72
CA ARG A 42 7.86 -1.82 -17.23
C ARG A 42 9.01 -2.39 -16.36
N ARG A 43 10.01 -1.60 -16.01
CA ARG A 43 11.07 -1.95 -15.05
C ARG A 43 10.70 -1.45 -13.65
N ARG A 44 11.24 -2.14 -12.65
CA ARG A 44 11.11 -1.79 -11.23
C ARG A 44 12.38 -1.04 -10.82
N LEU A 45 12.25 0.24 -10.49
CA LEU A 45 13.36 1.10 -10.07
C LEU A 45 13.15 1.59 -8.63
N PRO A 46 14.19 1.64 -7.79
CA PRO A 46 14.08 2.16 -6.44
C PRO A 46 13.84 3.67 -6.44
N LEU A 47 13.00 4.16 -5.52
CA LEU A 47 12.74 5.59 -5.33
C LEU A 47 13.90 6.23 -4.56
N THR A 48 14.99 6.54 -5.27
CA THR A 48 16.22 7.09 -4.67
C THR A 48 16.33 8.60 -4.81
N ASP A 49 15.80 9.16 -5.89
CA ASP A 49 15.90 10.59 -6.20
C ASP A 49 14.51 11.16 -6.53
N ASN A 50 14.26 12.39 -6.06
CA ASN A 50 13.04 13.14 -6.35
C ASN A 50 13.00 13.58 -7.80
N THR A 51 14.15 13.80 -8.46
CA THR A 51 14.18 14.15 -9.90
C THR A 51 13.51 13.06 -10.75
N PHE A 52 13.66 11.79 -10.37
CA PHE A 52 13.01 10.67 -11.05
C PHE A 52 11.48 10.71 -10.91
N ILE A 53 10.99 11.11 -9.74
CA ILE A 53 9.56 11.24 -9.46
C ILE A 53 8.99 12.41 -10.26
N GLU A 54 9.64 13.57 -10.21
CA GLU A 54 9.25 14.77 -10.93
C GLU A 54 9.23 14.55 -12.45
N ASN A 55 10.20 13.84 -13.01
CA ASN A 55 10.22 13.52 -14.45
C ASN A 55 8.99 12.71 -14.92
N ILE A 56 8.40 11.89 -14.04
CA ILE A 56 7.29 10.99 -14.40
C ILE A 56 5.94 11.60 -14.01
N LEU A 57 5.86 12.20 -12.82
CA LEU A 57 4.62 12.68 -12.22
C LEU A 57 4.57 14.20 -12.06
N GLY A 58 5.61 14.95 -12.44
CA GLY A 58 5.67 16.41 -12.28
C GLY A 58 4.56 17.16 -13.02
N LYS A 59 4.06 16.60 -14.14
CA LYS A 59 2.85 17.13 -14.84
C LYS A 59 1.56 17.06 -14.01
N ARG A 60 1.59 16.35 -12.88
CA ARG A 60 0.47 16.12 -11.97
C ARG A 60 0.75 16.74 -10.59
N ASP A 61 1.68 17.69 -10.52
CA ASP A 61 2.08 18.38 -9.28
C ASP A 61 2.60 17.43 -8.18
N VAL A 62 3.22 16.30 -8.58
CA VAL A 62 3.89 15.37 -7.66
C VAL A 62 5.38 15.41 -7.96
N VAL A 63 6.13 16.05 -7.08
CA VAL A 63 7.56 16.36 -7.27
C VAL A 63 8.43 15.49 -6.37
N CYS A 64 7.95 15.16 -5.18
CA CYS A 64 8.72 14.44 -4.17
C CYS A 64 8.03 13.19 -3.62
N VAL A 65 8.75 12.41 -2.81
CA VAL A 65 8.21 11.23 -2.12
C VAL A 65 7.11 11.64 -1.13
N GLU A 66 7.21 12.81 -0.52
CA GLU A 66 6.23 13.34 0.43
C GLU A 66 4.89 13.61 -0.26
N ASP A 67 4.90 14.13 -1.49
CA ASP A 67 3.68 14.31 -2.30
C ASP A 67 3.01 12.98 -2.63
N ILE A 68 3.81 11.93 -2.91
CA ILE A 68 3.30 10.57 -3.11
C ILE A 68 2.59 10.07 -1.85
N ILE A 69 3.23 10.23 -0.68
CA ILE A 69 2.66 9.82 0.61
C ILE A 69 1.36 10.59 0.89
N HIS A 70 1.39 11.90 0.66
CA HIS A 70 0.24 12.78 0.85
C HIS A 70 -0.94 12.36 -0.05
N GLU A 71 -0.71 12.19 -1.35
CA GLU A 71 -1.75 11.76 -2.31
C GLU A 71 -2.33 10.39 -1.96
N ILE A 72 -1.50 9.44 -1.50
CA ILE A 72 -1.95 8.10 -1.10
C ILE A 72 -2.79 8.15 0.17
N TYR A 73 -2.35 8.89 1.19
CA TYR A 73 -3.03 8.92 2.48
C TYR A 73 -4.33 9.73 2.44
N THR A 74 -4.30 10.90 1.80
CA THR A 74 -5.47 11.79 1.66
C THR A 74 -6.43 11.35 0.56
N VAL A 75 -6.01 10.42 -0.31
CA VAL A 75 -6.76 9.98 -1.49
C VAL A 75 -7.07 11.17 -2.42
N GLY A 76 -6.01 11.89 -2.79
CA GLY A 76 -6.08 13.08 -3.63
C GLY A 76 -6.50 12.80 -5.07
N LYS A 77 -6.52 13.86 -5.89
CA LYS A 77 -6.98 13.79 -7.30
C LYS A 77 -6.08 12.86 -8.14
N ASN A 78 -4.81 12.76 -7.78
CA ASN A 78 -3.81 11.99 -8.51
C ASN A 78 -3.55 10.60 -7.88
N PHE A 79 -4.42 10.13 -6.98
CA PHE A 79 -4.28 8.83 -6.33
C PHE A 79 -4.07 7.68 -7.32
N GLN A 80 -4.87 7.59 -8.39
CA GLN A 80 -4.76 6.51 -9.38
C GLN A 80 -3.44 6.59 -10.18
N PRO A 81 -3.04 7.74 -10.74
CA PRO A 81 -1.68 7.98 -11.23
C PRO A 81 -0.56 7.51 -10.33
N VAL A 82 -0.57 7.94 -9.06
CA VAL A 82 0.50 7.70 -8.09
C VAL A 82 0.57 6.21 -7.72
N THR A 83 -0.58 5.59 -7.45
CA THR A 83 -0.65 4.16 -7.13
C THR A 83 -0.24 3.27 -8.31
N ASN A 84 -0.54 3.66 -9.55
CA ASN A 84 -0.10 2.95 -10.76
C ASN A 84 1.39 3.12 -11.05
N PHE A 85 1.96 4.27 -10.67
CA PHE A 85 3.39 4.50 -10.74
C PHE A 85 4.13 3.62 -9.73
N LEU A 86 3.59 3.46 -8.51
CA LEU A 86 4.20 2.56 -7.53
C LEU A 86 4.12 1.10 -7.98
N TRP A 87 5.25 0.41 -7.90
CA TRP A 87 5.29 -1.04 -8.03
C TRP A 87 4.63 -1.69 -6.81
N PRO A 88 3.88 -2.79 -6.97
CA PRO A 88 3.31 -3.51 -5.83
C PRO A 88 4.38 -3.85 -4.78
N PHE A 89 4.13 -3.43 -3.53
CA PHE A 89 5.08 -3.62 -2.43
C PHE A 89 5.37 -5.11 -2.22
N LYS A 90 6.64 -5.49 -2.26
CA LYS A 90 7.09 -6.84 -1.90
C LYS A 90 7.48 -6.83 -0.42
N LEU A 91 6.60 -7.38 0.41
CA LEU A 91 6.76 -7.46 1.86
C LEU A 91 7.40 -8.80 2.29
N ASN A 92 8.02 -8.81 3.46
CA ASN A 92 8.53 -10.03 4.08
C ASN A 92 7.42 -10.78 4.83
N ASN A 93 7.69 -12.03 5.22
CA ASN A 93 6.82 -12.73 6.18
C ASN A 93 6.79 -11.96 7.51
N PRO A 94 5.62 -11.90 8.20
CA PRO A 94 5.51 -11.17 9.45
C PRO A 94 6.41 -11.81 10.51
N THR A 95 7.21 -10.97 11.20
CA THR A 95 7.94 -11.41 12.40
C THR A 95 6.95 -11.94 13.44
N GLY A 96 7.25 -13.12 14.01
CA GLY A 96 6.33 -13.84 14.90
C GLY A 96 5.25 -14.66 14.19
N GLY A 97 5.25 -14.69 12.85
CA GLY A 97 4.40 -15.57 12.06
C GLY A 97 2.93 -15.13 11.96
N TRP A 98 2.15 -16.03 11.36
CA TRP A 98 0.69 -15.91 11.21
C TRP A 98 0.01 -16.75 12.29
N ARG A 99 -1.15 -16.33 12.78
CA ARG A 99 -1.98 -17.12 13.70
C ARG A 99 -2.67 -18.26 12.98
N LYS A 100 -3.50 -17.94 11.98
CA LYS A 100 -4.23 -18.90 11.16
C LYS A 100 -4.69 -18.21 9.87
N LYS A 101 -4.07 -18.58 8.75
CA LYS A 101 -4.33 -17.99 7.43
C LYS A 101 -5.71 -18.34 6.86
N THR A 102 -6.33 -19.42 7.34
CA THR A 102 -7.56 -20.00 6.77
C THR A 102 -8.83 -19.54 7.48
N THR A 103 -8.75 -18.69 8.51
CA THR A 103 -9.92 -18.17 9.24
C THR A 103 -9.95 -16.64 9.20
N HIS A 104 -11.16 -16.09 9.30
CA HIS A 104 -11.36 -14.65 9.26
C HIS A 104 -10.77 -14.00 10.53
N TYR A 105 -10.34 -12.73 10.44
CA TYR A 105 -9.71 -12.04 11.55
C TYR A 105 -10.58 -11.97 12.81
N VAL A 106 -11.89 -11.75 12.65
CA VAL A 106 -12.87 -11.68 13.75
C VAL A 106 -13.00 -13.03 14.48
N GLU A 107 -12.78 -14.14 13.77
CA GLU A 107 -12.79 -15.50 14.32
C GLU A 107 -11.42 -15.92 14.89
N GLY A 108 -10.48 -14.98 15.03
CA GLY A 108 -9.13 -15.22 15.54
C GLY A 108 -8.10 -15.63 14.49
N GLY A 109 -8.44 -15.58 13.20
CA GLY A 109 -7.50 -15.81 12.10
C GLY A 109 -6.74 -14.58 11.62
N ASP A 110 -6.40 -14.56 10.33
CA ASP A 110 -5.57 -13.52 9.72
C ASP A 110 -6.12 -12.89 8.45
N PHE A 111 -7.03 -13.55 7.72
CA PHE A 111 -7.58 -12.98 6.48
C PHE A 111 -8.74 -12.01 6.77
N GLY A 112 -9.04 -11.15 5.81
CA GLY A 112 -10.15 -10.21 5.86
C GLY A 112 -9.79 -8.82 6.36
N ASN A 113 -10.82 -8.04 6.72
CA ASN A 113 -10.65 -6.67 7.19
C ASN A 113 -10.18 -6.67 8.66
N ARG A 114 -9.01 -6.09 8.90
CA ARG A 114 -8.40 -5.91 10.24
C ARG A 114 -8.50 -4.47 10.74
N GLU A 115 -9.19 -3.59 10.00
CA GLU A 115 -9.31 -2.17 10.28
C GLU A 115 -7.94 -1.53 10.56
N GLU A 116 -7.76 -0.83 11.68
CA GLU A 116 -6.49 -0.20 12.05
C GLU A 116 -5.42 -1.19 12.50
N LYS A 117 -5.78 -2.43 12.86
CA LYS A 117 -4.81 -3.45 13.29
C LYS A 117 -3.94 -3.97 12.14
N ILE A 118 -4.28 -3.62 10.90
CA ILE A 118 -3.40 -3.84 9.75
C ILE A 118 -2.04 -3.16 9.92
N ASN A 119 -1.99 -2.03 10.63
CA ASN A 119 -0.76 -1.28 10.85
C ASN A 119 0.27 -2.10 11.63
N GLN A 120 -0.17 -2.82 12.67
CA GLN A 120 0.69 -3.71 13.46
C GLN A 120 1.18 -4.91 12.65
N LEU A 121 0.37 -5.41 11.70
CA LEU A 121 0.80 -6.48 10.80
C LEU A 121 1.87 -5.95 9.83
N LEU A 122 1.61 -4.81 9.18
CA LEU A 122 2.52 -4.23 8.21
C LEU A 122 3.87 -3.86 8.81
N LEU A 123 3.90 -3.30 10.03
CA LEU A 123 5.14 -3.02 10.74
C LEU A 123 6.02 -4.27 10.98
N ARG A 124 5.42 -5.46 11.07
CA ARG A 124 6.15 -6.73 11.20
C ARG A 124 6.61 -7.31 9.86
N MET A 125 6.17 -6.74 8.74
CA MET A 125 6.44 -7.22 7.38
C MET A 125 7.31 -6.26 6.55
N ILE A 126 7.37 -4.99 6.96
CA ILE A 126 8.21 -3.93 6.38
C ILE A 126 9.65 -4.10 6.85
#